data_AF-A0ABD0QT72-F1
#
_entry.id   AF-A0ABD0QT72-F1
#
_cell.length_a   1.000
_cell.length_b   1.000
_cell.length_c   1.000
_cell.angle_alpha   90.00
_cell.angle_beta   90.00
_cell.angle_gamma   90.00
#
_symmetry.space_group_name_H-M   'P 1'
#
loop_
_entity.id
_entity.type
_entity.pdbx_description
1 polymer ?
#
loop_
_entity_poly.entity_id
_entity_poly.type
_entity_poly.pdbx_seq_one_letter_code
_entity_poly.pdbx_strand_id
1 'polypeptide(L)'
;MKDFIISFDLKFTSNGSISVILETTEKGPPFVIHYVTTTQLISFKDHDITYGIGPRTAWTTVTRDLLTDLRKGIGLSNTKAVKATKTMPRRVVKLVVHGHGMIDNITISTTSHMAAFFAASDWLVRNQDERGGWPIMVTRKLGEGFRALEPGWYSAMAQGQAMSTLVRAYLMTKDDTYLKAALRATGPFKLPSEQHGVRAVFMNKYDWYEEYPTIPSSFVLNGFIYSLIGLYDLAQTAGEKLGRDAGQLYSKGMESLKVMLPLYDTGSGTIYDLRHFILGTAPNLARWDYHTTHINQLQLLGTIDNSPIFRDFI
;
A
#
# COMPACT_ATOMS: atom_id res chain seq x y z
N MET A 1 -8.66 15.19 23.89
CA MET A 1 -8.04 14.02 23.22
C MET A 1 -6.56 14.03 23.62
N LYS A 2 -5.92 12.87 23.87
CA LYS A 2 -4.48 12.87 24.20
C LYS A 2 -3.67 12.63 22.93
N ASP A 3 -2.57 13.35 22.79
CA ASP A 3 -1.76 13.40 21.57
C ASP A 3 -0.54 12.48 21.69
N PHE A 4 -0.26 11.68 20.65
CA PHE A 4 0.79 10.66 20.66
C PHE A 4 1.58 10.55 19.34
N ILE A 5 1.39 11.49 18.41
CA ILE A 5 2.26 11.61 17.24
C ILE A 5 3.38 12.57 17.59
N ILE A 6 4.60 12.06 17.82
CA ILE A 6 5.76 12.90 18.09
C ILE A 6 6.47 13.25 16.79
N SER A 7 6.92 14.50 16.66
CA SER A 7 7.73 14.94 15.54
C SER A 7 8.87 15.84 16.01
N PHE A 8 10.01 15.78 15.32
CA PHE A 8 11.16 16.64 15.56
C PHE A 8 12.06 16.69 14.32
N ASP A 9 12.66 17.84 14.07
CA ASP A 9 13.72 17.99 13.07
C ASP A 9 15.04 17.52 13.68
N LEU A 10 15.78 16.72 12.94
CA LEU A 10 16.96 16.03 13.46
C LEU A 10 18.12 16.04 12.48
N LYS A 11 19.31 16.31 12.99
CA LYS A 11 20.59 16.11 12.31
C LYS A 11 21.66 15.64 13.30
N PHE A 12 22.10 14.40 13.17
CA PHE A 12 23.21 13.84 13.95
C PHE A 12 24.57 14.13 13.31
N THR A 13 25.60 14.34 14.14
CA THR A 13 27.02 14.42 13.75
C THR A 13 27.85 13.25 14.29
N SER A 14 27.27 12.40 15.15
CA SER A 14 27.82 11.12 15.59
C SER A 14 26.72 10.06 15.64
N ASN A 15 27.08 8.80 15.91
CA ASN A 15 26.08 7.83 16.33
C ASN A 15 25.37 8.32 17.60
N GLY A 16 24.08 8.02 17.72
CA GLY A 16 23.24 8.53 18.79
C GLY A 16 21.85 7.92 18.81
N SER A 17 21.00 8.45 19.68
CA SER A 17 19.61 8.06 19.79
C SER A 17 18.72 9.18 20.29
N ILE A 18 17.46 9.15 19.87
CA ILE A 18 16.36 9.90 20.48
C ILE A 18 15.45 8.88 21.14
N SER A 19 15.24 8.99 22.45
CA SER A 19 14.42 8.05 23.22
C SER A 19 13.21 8.76 23.82
N VAL A 20 12.04 8.14 23.72
CA VAL A 20 10.78 8.66 24.26
C VAL A 20 10.29 7.75 25.38
N ILE A 21 10.13 8.32 26.57
CA ILE A 21 9.65 7.61 27.75
C ILE A 21 8.13 7.74 27.82
N LEU A 22 7.45 6.60 27.94
CA LEU A 22 6.02 6.47 27.74
C LEU A 22 5.38 5.70 28.88
N GLU A 23 4.56 6.38 29.68
CA GLU A 23 3.67 5.68 30.62
C GLU A 23 2.54 5.00 29.85
N THR A 24 2.19 3.78 30.24
CA THR A 24 1.17 2.98 29.57
C THR A 24 0.03 2.59 30.52
N THR A 25 -0.95 1.87 30.01
CA THR A 25 -2.02 1.24 30.80
C THR A 25 -1.57 0.02 31.59
N GLU A 26 -0.38 -0.52 31.30
CA GLU A 26 0.18 -1.60 32.11
C GLU A 26 0.70 -1.05 33.45
N LYS A 27 0.59 -1.86 34.50
CA LYS A 27 1.18 -1.54 35.80
C LYS A 27 2.68 -1.83 35.72
N GLY A 28 3.51 -0.91 36.19
CA GLY A 28 4.96 -1.10 36.23
C GLY A 28 5.72 0.14 35.75
N PRO A 29 7.02 -0.01 35.44
CA PRO A 29 7.82 1.07 34.89
C PRO A 29 7.30 1.51 33.51
N PRO A 30 7.60 2.74 33.08
CA PRO A 30 7.26 3.21 31.74
C PRO A 30 8.03 2.42 30.68
N PHE A 31 7.46 2.31 29.49
CA PHE A 31 8.19 1.84 28.32
C PHE A 31 9.09 2.94 27.78
N VAL A 32 10.20 2.55 27.14
CA VAL A 32 11.10 3.46 26.44
C VAL A 32 11.18 3.03 24.98
N ILE A 33 10.89 3.97 24.06
CA ILE A 33 11.05 3.74 22.63
C ILE A 33 12.29 4.49 22.17
N HIS A 34 13.28 3.77 21.67
CA HIS A 34 14.55 4.28 21.20
C HIS A 34 14.58 4.37 19.67
N TYR A 35 14.81 5.56 19.14
CA TYR A 35 15.09 5.80 17.72
C TYR A 35 16.60 5.98 17.55
N VAL A 36 17.28 4.94 17.07
CA VAL A 36 18.75 4.87 17.03
C VAL A 36 19.28 5.08 15.61
N THR A 37 20.51 5.59 15.48
CA THR A 37 21.16 5.86 14.18
C THR A 37 21.71 4.59 13.50
N THR A 38 20.91 3.52 13.44
CA THR A 38 21.25 2.25 12.77
C THR A 38 20.17 1.86 11.75
N THR A 39 20.40 0.79 10.99
CA THR A 39 19.44 0.25 10.01
C THR A 39 18.61 -0.91 10.54
N GLN A 40 18.69 -1.22 11.84
CA GLN A 40 17.91 -2.30 12.43
C GLN A 40 16.40 -1.98 12.33
N LEU A 41 15.59 -2.98 12.01
CA LEU A 41 14.16 -2.76 11.79
C LEU A 41 13.43 -2.45 13.10
N ILE A 42 13.45 -3.41 14.03
CA ILE A 42 12.79 -3.35 15.32
C ILE A 42 13.43 -4.35 16.27
N SER A 43 13.56 -4.00 17.55
CA SER A 43 13.86 -4.94 18.64
C SER A 43 13.03 -4.60 19.87
N PHE A 44 12.84 -5.60 20.73
CA PHE A 44 12.10 -5.46 21.98
C PHE A 44 12.76 -6.30 23.07
N LYS A 45 13.06 -5.66 24.21
CA LYS A 45 13.60 -6.32 25.40
C LYS A 45 13.05 -5.62 26.64
N ASP A 46 12.40 -6.38 27.52
CA ASP A 46 11.80 -5.89 28.76
C ASP A 46 10.83 -4.72 28.51
N HIS A 47 11.23 -3.48 28.82
CA HIS A 47 10.43 -2.26 28.59
C HIS A 47 11.03 -1.36 27.49
N ASP A 48 12.08 -1.80 26.82
CA ASP A 48 12.81 -1.07 25.80
C ASP A 48 12.45 -1.59 24.40
N ILE A 49 11.91 -0.71 23.57
CA ILE A 49 11.59 -0.95 22.15
C ILE A 49 12.56 -0.12 21.33
N THR A 50 13.22 -0.70 20.34
CA THR A 50 14.21 0.03 19.53
C THR A 50 13.87 -0.04 18.05
N TYR A 51 13.90 1.11 17.37
CA TYR A 51 13.77 1.27 15.93
C TYR A 51 15.03 1.94 15.37
N GLY A 52 15.60 1.39 14.30
CA GLY A 52 16.64 2.06 13.54
C GLY A 52 16.04 3.10 12.60
N ILE A 53 16.49 4.35 12.70
CA ILE A 53 16.04 5.45 11.83
C ILE A 53 17.08 5.83 10.77
N GLY A 54 18.19 5.09 10.67
CA GLY A 54 19.32 5.38 9.80
C GLY A 54 20.22 6.52 10.31
N PRO A 55 21.24 6.93 9.54
CA PRO A 55 22.30 7.83 10.02
C PRO A 55 21.85 9.23 10.42
N ARG A 56 20.84 9.79 9.74
CA ARG A 56 20.30 11.15 9.97
C ARG A 56 21.39 12.24 9.99
N THR A 57 22.38 12.15 9.11
CA THR A 57 23.50 13.10 9.01
C THR A 57 23.16 14.40 8.27
N ALA A 58 21.98 14.46 7.65
CA ALA A 58 21.38 15.67 7.10
C ALA A 58 20.05 15.97 7.83
N TRP A 59 19.61 17.23 7.79
CA TRP A 59 18.33 17.64 8.38
C TRP A 59 17.17 16.85 7.77
N THR A 60 16.40 16.20 8.64
CA THR A 60 15.15 15.54 8.27
C THR A 60 14.16 15.69 9.41
N THR A 61 12.87 15.81 9.08
CA THR A 61 11.78 15.70 10.05
C THR A 61 11.50 14.23 10.32
N VAL A 62 11.57 13.80 11.58
CA VAL A 62 11.20 12.46 12.03
C VAL A 62 9.83 12.56 12.67
N THR A 63 8.84 11.86 12.14
CA THR A 63 7.48 11.79 12.69
C THR A 63 7.11 10.35 13.02
N ARG A 64 6.68 10.08 14.25
CA ARG A 64 6.41 8.73 14.78
C ARG A 64 5.07 8.68 15.50
N ASP A 65 4.30 7.64 15.23
CA ASP A 65 3.10 7.31 15.99
C ASP A 65 3.49 6.42 17.18
N LEU A 66 3.52 7.00 18.38
CA LEU A 66 3.94 6.29 19.59
C LEU A 66 2.98 5.16 19.98
N LEU A 67 1.69 5.23 19.58
CA LEU A 67 0.75 4.14 19.81
C LEU A 67 1.12 2.93 18.94
N THR A 68 1.36 3.16 17.65
CA THR A 68 1.75 2.11 16.71
C THR A 68 3.11 1.53 17.08
N ASP A 69 4.11 2.38 17.34
CA ASP A 69 5.46 1.95 17.69
C ASP A 69 5.48 1.12 19.00
N LEU A 70 4.74 1.56 20.03
CA LEU A 70 4.58 0.79 21.27
C LEU A 70 3.98 -0.60 21.02
N ARG A 71 2.85 -0.65 20.31
CA ARG A 71 2.10 -1.91 20.09
C ARG A 71 2.85 -2.88 19.19
N LYS A 72 3.58 -2.39 18.18
CA LYS A 72 4.41 -3.22 17.32
C LYS A 72 5.65 -3.74 18.04
N GLY A 73 6.22 -2.96 18.96
CA GLY A 73 7.29 -3.42 19.86
C GLY A 73 6.83 -4.52 20.81
N ILE A 74 5.78 -4.28 21.60
CA ILE A 74 5.20 -5.28 22.54
C ILE A 74 4.76 -6.54 21.78
N GLY A 75 4.15 -6.35 20.61
CA GLY A 75 3.62 -7.43 19.79
C GLY A 75 4.66 -8.16 18.93
N LEU A 76 5.95 -7.85 19.07
CA LEU A 76 7.01 -8.38 18.21
C LEU A 76 7.01 -9.93 18.23
N SER A 77 7.10 -10.50 17.03
CA SER A 77 6.93 -11.93 16.78
C SER A 77 7.73 -12.35 15.56
N ASN A 78 8.27 -13.58 15.59
CA ASN A 78 8.95 -14.20 14.43
C ASN A 78 7.96 -14.89 13.46
N THR A 79 6.66 -14.69 13.66
CA THR A 79 5.61 -15.21 12.79
C THR A 79 5.10 -14.14 11.83
N LYS A 80 4.23 -14.51 10.89
CA LYS A 80 3.56 -13.57 9.98
C LYS A 80 2.59 -12.61 10.68
N ALA A 81 2.22 -12.88 11.95
CA ALA A 81 1.27 -12.09 12.71
C ALA A 81 1.92 -11.42 13.93
N VAL A 82 1.65 -10.13 14.11
CA VAL A 82 1.99 -9.38 15.33
C VAL A 82 1.06 -9.84 16.46
N LYS A 83 1.61 -10.08 17.66
CA LYS A 83 0.80 -10.46 18.82
C LYS A 83 -0.10 -9.31 19.23
N ALA A 84 -1.38 -9.60 19.45
CA ALA A 84 -2.34 -8.61 19.89
C ALA A 84 -1.99 -8.13 21.32
N THR A 85 -2.13 -6.83 21.56
CA THR A 85 -2.00 -6.23 22.88
C THR A 85 -3.09 -5.18 23.09
N LYS A 86 -3.58 -5.10 24.33
CA LYS A 86 -4.53 -4.05 24.76
C LYS A 86 -3.82 -2.81 25.31
N THR A 87 -2.49 -2.85 25.40
CA THR A 87 -1.69 -1.79 26.00
C THR A 87 -1.78 -0.50 25.18
N MET A 88 -2.03 0.59 25.90
CA MET A 88 -2.19 1.93 25.35
C MET A 88 -1.23 2.89 26.04
N PRO A 89 -0.66 3.87 25.31
CA PRO A 89 0.06 4.97 25.94
C PRO A 89 -0.90 5.87 26.71
N ARG A 90 -0.48 6.33 27.89
CA ARG A 90 -1.23 7.25 28.75
C ARG A 90 -0.62 8.64 28.80
N ARG A 91 0.71 8.74 28.76
CA ARG A 91 1.44 10.00 28.86
C ARG A 91 2.83 9.88 28.25
N VAL A 92 3.18 10.83 27.37
CA VAL A 92 4.57 11.05 26.94
C VAL A 92 5.27 11.81 28.07
N VAL A 93 6.24 11.17 28.71
CA VAL A 93 6.87 11.70 29.94
C VAL A 93 7.97 12.69 29.60
N LYS A 94 8.92 12.27 28.78
CA LYS A 94 10.05 13.09 28.33
C LYS A 94 10.71 12.47 27.10
N LEU A 95 11.51 13.29 26.42
CA LEU A 95 12.42 12.90 25.35
C LEU A 95 13.86 12.98 25.88
N VAL A 96 14.69 12.01 25.52
CA VAL A 96 16.10 11.92 25.93
C VAL A 96 16.98 11.77 24.69
N VAL A 97 18.04 12.55 24.60
CA VAL A 97 18.96 12.57 23.46
C VAL A 97 20.32 12.03 23.91
N HIS A 98 20.91 11.13 23.12
CA HIS A 98 22.29 10.68 23.28
C HIS A 98 23.06 10.86 21.97
N GLY A 99 24.36 11.13 22.06
CA GLY A 99 25.23 11.45 20.91
C GLY A 99 25.36 12.95 20.68
N HIS A 100 25.94 13.33 19.54
CA HIS A 100 26.18 14.72 19.14
C HIS A 100 25.36 15.05 17.88
N GLY A 101 24.74 16.23 17.87
CA GLY A 101 23.88 16.66 16.78
C GLY A 101 23.07 17.90 17.12
N MET A 102 22.07 18.18 16.30
CA MET A 102 21.10 19.26 16.44
C MET A 102 19.69 18.68 16.37
N ILE A 103 18.78 19.25 17.16
CA ILE A 103 17.36 18.93 17.17
C ILE A 103 16.57 20.23 17.21
N ASP A 104 15.46 20.30 16.49
CA ASP A 104 14.57 21.47 16.45
C ASP A 104 13.10 21.03 16.30
N ASN A 105 12.16 21.97 16.45
CA ASN A 105 10.72 21.78 16.19
C ASN A 105 10.11 20.53 16.86
N ILE A 106 10.46 20.29 18.12
CA ILE A 106 9.91 19.16 18.89
C ILE A 106 8.43 19.42 19.16
N THR A 107 7.57 18.56 18.62
CA THR A 107 6.12 18.69 18.66
C THR A 107 5.45 17.36 18.99
N ILE A 108 4.27 17.44 19.60
CA ILE A 108 3.35 16.31 19.77
C ILE A 108 2.00 16.74 19.20
N SER A 109 1.40 15.88 18.37
CA SER A 109 0.14 16.17 17.67
C SER A 109 -0.83 14.98 17.77
N THR A 110 -2.11 15.26 17.54
CA THR A 110 -3.14 14.20 17.51
C THR A 110 -2.96 13.29 16.30
N THR A 111 -2.69 13.88 15.12
CA THR A 111 -2.46 13.16 13.87
C THR A 111 -1.40 13.88 13.02
N SER A 112 -0.77 13.15 12.10
CA SER A 112 0.12 13.73 11.07
C SER A 112 -0.05 12.99 9.74
N HIS A 113 -1.28 13.09 9.19
CA HIS A 113 -1.68 12.32 8.00
C HIS A 113 -0.84 12.66 6.76
N MET A 114 -0.52 13.94 6.56
CA MET A 114 0.26 14.36 5.40
C MET A 114 1.71 13.88 5.45
N ALA A 115 2.32 13.80 6.64
CA ALA A 115 3.66 13.22 6.78
C ALA A 115 3.66 11.73 6.39
N ALA A 116 2.65 10.97 6.81
CA ALA A 116 2.50 9.57 6.41
C ALA A 116 2.25 9.42 4.90
N PHE A 117 1.40 10.28 4.33
CA PHE A 117 1.11 10.31 2.90
C PHE A 117 2.35 10.59 2.05
N PHE A 118 3.15 11.59 2.40
CA PHE A 118 4.38 11.90 1.67
C PHE A 118 5.46 10.84 1.90
N ALA A 119 5.57 10.26 3.11
CA ALA A 119 6.48 9.13 3.33
C ALA A 119 6.18 7.95 2.40
N ALA A 120 4.89 7.64 2.17
CA ALA A 120 4.47 6.62 1.21
C ALA A 120 4.78 7.04 -0.24
N SER A 121 4.45 8.27 -0.62
CA SER A 121 4.68 8.81 -1.98
C SER A 121 6.16 8.82 -2.35
N ASP A 122 7.02 9.29 -1.44
CA ASP A 122 8.47 9.33 -1.61
C ASP A 122 9.08 7.94 -1.66
N TRP A 123 8.54 6.99 -0.90
CA TRP A 123 8.97 5.60 -0.98
C TRP A 123 8.64 5.01 -2.35
N LEU A 124 7.43 5.27 -2.89
CA LEU A 124 7.04 4.80 -4.22
C LEU A 124 7.96 5.35 -5.31
N VAL A 125 8.27 6.65 -5.29
CA VAL A 125 9.20 7.27 -6.25
C VAL A 125 10.57 6.58 -6.20
N ARG A 126 11.14 6.42 -5.01
CA ARG A 126 12.51 5.91 -4.83
C ARG A 126 12.67 4.41 -5.12
N ASN A 127 11.59 3.63 -5.03
CA ASN A 127 11.63 2.17 -5.17
C ASN A 127 10.94 1.66 -6.44
N GLN A 128 10.56 2.55 -7.35
CA GLN A 128 10.09 2.16 -8.67
C GLN A 128 11.27 1.72 -9.54
N ASP A 129 11.18 0.54 -10.15
CA ASP A 129 12.23 0.03 -11.03
C ASP A 129 12.21 0.67 -12.43
N GLU A 130 13.14 0.23 -13.28
CA GLU A 130 13.29 0.72 -14.66
C GLU A 130 12.08 0.43 -15.57
N ARG A 131 11.30 -0.62 -15.26
CA ARG A 131 10.10 -1.02 -16.01
C ARG A 131 8.86 -0.27 -15.54
N GLY A 132 9.00 0.58 -14.52
CA GLY A 132 7.91 1.30 -13.88
C GLY A 132 7.16 0.47 -12.85
N GLY A 133 7.64 -0.72 -12.51
CA GLY A 133 7.03 -1.61 -11.54
C GLY A 133 7.52 -1.39 -10.12
N TRP A 134 6.75 -1.91 -9.15
CA TRP A 134 7.22 -2.14 -7.78
C TRP A 134 7.32 -3.65 -7.55
N PRO A 135 8.52 -4.25 -7.70
CA PRO A 135 8.67 -5.71 -7.67
C PRO A 135 8.36 -6.26 -6.28
N ILE A 136 7.53 -7.29 -6.21
CA ILE A 136 7.19 -7.95 -4.95
C ILE A 136 8.23 -9.04 -4.68
N MET A 137 9.12 -8.76 -3.73
CA MET A 137 10.33 -9.55 -3.46
C MET A 137 10.11 -10.80 -2.61
N VAL A 138 8.92 -11.42 -2.70
CA VAL A 138 8.58 -12.66 -2.00
C VAL A 138 7.83 -13.61 -2.92
N THR A 139 8.09 -14.90 -2.78
CA THR A 139 7.35 -15.93 -3.51
C THR A 139 5.88 -15.94 -3.07
N ARG A 140 4.95 -15.97 -4.02
CA ARG A 140 3.51 -16.07 -3.76
C ARG A 140 2.93 -17.31 -4.43
N LYS A 141 2.43 -18.24 -3.62
CA LYS A 141 1.60 -19.38 -4.08
C LYS A 141 0.13 -19.07 -3.83
N LEU A 142 -0.65 -18.85 -4.89
CA LEU A 142 -2.05 -18.42 -4.79
C LEU A 142 -3.01 -19.56 -4.40
N GLY A 143 -2.67 -20.80 -4.76
CA GLY A 143 -3.45 -22.00 -4.49
C GLY A 143 -2.93 -23.18 -5.30
N GLU A 144 -3.56 -24.34 -5.16
CA GLU A 144 -3.33 -25.48 -6.06
C GLU A 144 -3.78 -25.14 -7.48
N GLY A 145 -3.11 -25.69 -8.49
CA GLY A 145 -3.37 -25.40 -9.91
C GLY A 145 -2.66 -24.16 -10.47
N PHE A 146 -2.25 -23.20 -9.62
CA PHE A 146 -1.46 -22.05 -10.03
C PHE A 146 0.03 -22.27 -9.80
N ARG A 147 0.87 -21.86 -10.77
CA ARG A 147 2.32 -21.78 -10.56
C ARG A 147 2.66 -20.78 -9.46
N ALA A 148 3.72 -21.05 -8.72
CA ALA A 148 4.25 -20.07 -7.77
C ALA A 148 4.78 -18.85 -8.53
N LEU A 149 4.49 -17.67 -8.01
CA LEU A 149 5.06 -16.41 -8.48
C LEU A 149 6.40 -16.22 -7.77
N GLU A 150 7.50 -16.27 -8.51
CA GLU A 150 8.83 -16.05 -7.97
C GLU A 150 9.09 -14.57 -7.67
N PRO A 151 9.98 -14.23 -6.71
CA PRO A 151 10.28 -12.85 -6.34
C PRO A 151 10.56 -11.95 -7.54
N GLY A 152 9.97 -10.76 -7.54
CA GLY A 152 10.06 -9.79 -8.64
C GLY A 152 8.76 -9.61 -9.41
N TRP A 153 7.76 -10.48 -9.22
CA TRP A 153 6.44 -10.31 -9.83
C TRP A 153 5.79 -8.97 -9.50
N TYR A 154 5.03 -8.41 -10.45
CA TYR A 154 4.25 -7.18 -10.26
C TYR A 154 2.78 -7.48 -10.00
N SER A 155 2.06 -6.52 -9.41
CA SER A 155 0.62 -6.61 -9.20
C SER A 155 -0.09 -5.41 -9.82
N ALA A 156 -1.14 -5.62 -10.63
CA ALA A 156 -1.93 -4.53 -11.18
C ALA A 156 -2.55 -3.65 -10.06
N MET A 157 -2.90 -4.26 -8.93
CA MET A 157 -3.36 -3.53 -7.74
C MET A 157 -2.26 -2.64 -7.18
N ALA A 158 -1.04 -3.15 -7.03
CA ALA A 158 0.10 -2.36 -6.55
C ALA A 158 0.36 -1.17 -7.49
N GLN A 159 0.37 -1.41 -8.80
CA GLN A 159 0.57 -0.35 -9.78
C GLN A 159 -0.54 0.72 -9.72
N GLY A 160 -1.82 0.32 -9.68
CA GLY A 160 -2.94 1.25 -9.62
C GLY A 160 -3.00 2.06 -8.33
N GLN A 161 -2.82 1.41 -7.18
CA GLN A 161 -2.76 2.09 -5.87
C GLN A 161 -1.60 3.09 -5.81
N ALA A 162 -0.44 2.72 -6.37
CA ALA A 162 0.70 3.62 -6.47
C ALA A 162 0.41 4.81 -7.39
N MET A 163 -0.21 4.60 -8.56
CA MET A 163 -0.67 5.70 -9.42
C MET A 163 -1.58 6.66 -8.67
N SER A 164 -2.61 6.16 -7.99
CA SER A 164 -3.55 6.99 -7.20
C SER A 164 -2.84 7.80 -6.11
N THR A 165 -1.83 7.23 -5.46
CA THR A 165 -1.02 7.90 -4.43
C THR A 165 -0.16 9.01 -5.05
N LEU A 166 0.59 8.67 -6.10
CA LEU A 166 1.51 9.58 -6.79
C LEU A 166 0.78 10.73 -7.49
N VAL A 167 -0.38 10.48 -8.09
CA VAL A 167 -1.22 11.51 -8.71
C VAL A 167 -1.67 12.52 -7.66
N ARG A 168 -2.11 12.08 -6.49
CA ARG A 168 -2.47 12.98 -5.38
C ARG A 168 -1.27 13.80 -4.91
N ALA A 169 -0.08 13.18 -4.83
CA ALA A 169 1.14 13.87 -4.42
C ALA A 169 1.55 14.95 -5.43
N TYR A 170 1.49 14.64 -6.72
CA TYR A 170 1.68 15.60 -7.80
C TYR A 170 0.66 16.74 -7.73
N LEU A 171 -0.62 16.45 -7.56
CA LEU A 171 -1.65 17.49 -7.53
C LEU A 171 -1.45 18.49 -6.39
N MET A 172 -0.96 18.02 -5.24
CA MET A 172 -0.67 18.83 -4.05
C MET A 172 0.61 19.66 -4.14
N THR A 173 1.66 19.11 -4.76
CA THR A 173 3.01 19.72 -4.75
C THR A 173 3.41 20.36 -6.06
N LYS A 174 2.80 19.93 -7.17
CA LYS A 174 3.22 20.19 -8.55
C LYS A 174 4.66 19.75 -8.85
N ASP A 175 5.22 18.83 -8.05
CA ASP A 175 6.51 18.19 -8.33
C ASP A 175 6.33 17.08 -9.38
N ASP A 176 6.84 17.35 -10.58
CA ASP A 176 6.80 16.44 -11.73
C ASP A 176 7.39 15.05 -11.46
N THR A 177 8.23 14.90 -10.43
CA THR A 177 8.80 13.61 -10.05
C THR A 177 7.71 12.58 -9.78
N TYR A 178 6.63 12.98 -9.10
CA TYR A 178 5.50 12.10 -8.82
C TYR A 178 4.71 11.74 -10.09
N LEU A 179 4.45 12.72 -10.96
CA LEU A 179 3.73 12.48 -12.21
C LEU A 179 4.52 11.57 -13.15
N LYS A 180 5.83 11.78 -13.27
CA LYS A 180 6.74 10.92 -14.05
C LYS A 180 6.72 9.49 -13.55
N ALA A 181 6.75 9.29 -12.22
CA ALA A 181 6.66 7.97 -11.63
C ALA A 181 5.30 7.30 -11.93
N ALA A 182 4.19 8.04 -11.80
CA ALA A 182 2.86 7.53 -12.11
C ALA A 182 2.71 7.16 -13.60
N LEU A 183 3.23 7.97 -14.52
CA LEU A 183 3.23 7.68 -15.96
C LEU A 183 4.00 6.38 -16.28
N ARG A 184 5.19 6.20 -15.70
CA ARG A 184 5.98 4.96 -15.86
C ARG A 184 5.26 3.74 -15.32
N ALA A 185 4.42 3.90 -14.30
CA ALA A 185 3.69 2.79 -13.67
C ALA A 185 2.73 2.05 -14.62
N THR A 186 2.43 2.63 -15.78
CA THR A 186 1.64 1.99 -16.85
C THR A 186 2.41 0.89 -17.60
N GLY A 187 3.74 0.83 -17.45
CA GLY A 187 4.61 -0.12 -18.15
C GLY A 187 4.16 -1.59 -18.03
N PRO A 188 4.00 -2.14 -16.81
CA PRO A 188 3.61 -3.54 -16.61
C PRO A 188 2.26 -3.93 -17.25
N PHE A 189 1.33 -2.99 -17.42
CA PHE A 189 0.00 -3.25 -18.02
C PHE A 189 0.06 -3.61 -19.51
N LYS A 190 1.17 -3.27 -20.18
CA LYS A 190 1.35 -3.48 -21.61
C LYS A 190 1.91 -4.87 -21.94
N LEU A 191 2.37 -5.61 -20.92
CA LEU A 191 3.03 -6.89 -21.07
C LEU A 191 2.17 -8.03 -20.49
N PRO A 192 2.12 -9.20 -21.13
CA PRO A 192 1.53 -10.40 -20.55
C PRO A 192 2.18 -10.81 -19.21
N SER A 193 1.44 -11.51 -18.35
CA SER A 193 1.95 -12.07 -17.09
C SER A 193 3.24 -12.89 -17.26
N GLU A 194 3.31 -13.72 -18.30
CA GLU A 194 4.48 -14.54 -18.65
C GLU A 194 5.70 -13.76 -19.13
N GLN A 195 5.52 -12.49 -19.52
CA GLN A 195 6.58 -11.57 -19.95
C GLN A 195 6.89 -10.52 -18.88
N HIS A 196 6.69 -10.88 -17.60
CA HIS A 196 6.94 -10.00 -16.45
C HIS A 196 6.06 -8.74 -16.48
N GLY A 197 4.85 -8.87 -17.00
CA GLY A 197 3.80 -7.86 -16.93
C GLY A 197 2.67 -8.26 -16.01
N VAL A 198 1.54 -7.56 -16.14
CA VAL A 198 0.32 -7.82 -15.37
C VAL A 198 -0.91 -8.08 -16.25
N ARG A 199 -0.74 -8.15 -17.59
CA ARG A 199 -1.88 -8.35 -18.49
C ARG A 199 -2.21 -9.83 -18.66
N ALA A 200 -3.48 -10.16 -18.48
CA ALA A 200 -4.11 -11.40 -18.91
C ALA A 200 -5.16 -11.11 -19.99
N VAL A 201 -5.61 -12.15 -20.68
CA VAL A 201 -6.69 -12.05 -21.66
C VAL A 201 -7.71 -13.15 -21.38
N PHE A 202 -8.92 -12.76 -20.99
CA PHE A 202 -10.00 -13.70 -20.75
C PHE A 202 -10.59 -14.18 -22.09
N MET A 203 -10.56 -15.50 -22.30
CA MET A 203 -11.10 -16.19 -23.48
C MET A 203 -10.68 -15.55 -24.83
N ASN A 204 -9.40 -15.15 -24.93
CA ASN A 204 -8.83 -14.49 -26.12
C ASN A 204 -9.54 -13.19 -26.56
N LYS A 205 -10.33 -12.55 -25.68
CA LYS A 205 -11.15 -11.40 -26.05
C LYS A 205 -11.01 -10.20 -25.12
N TYR A 206 -11.01 -10.41 -23.81
CA TYR A 206 -11.11 -9.29 -22.85
C TYR A 206 -9.79 -9.10 -22.09
N ASP A 207 -9.21 -7.91 -22.21
CA ASP A 207 -7.98 -7.54 -21.50
C ASP A 207 -8.27 -7.43 -19.99
N TRP A 208 -7.42 -8.07 -19.18
CA TRP A 208 -7.51 -8.02 -17.72
C TRP A 208 -6.17 -7.66 -17.09
N TYR A 209 -6.19 -6.94 -15.98
CA TYR A 209 -4.99 -6.55 -15.24
C TYR A 209 -4.95 -7.31 -13.91
N GLU A 210 -4.02 -8.26 -13.82
CA GLU A 210 -3.94 -9.25 -12.76
C GLU A 210 -3.42 -8.66 -11.44
N GLU A 211 -4.18 -8.84 -10.36
CA GLU A 211 -3.67 -8.65 -8.99
C GLU A 211 -2.50 -9.62 -8.73
N TYR A 212 -2.63 -10.86 -9.20
CA TYR A 212 -1.59 -11.89 -9.17
C TYR A 212 -1.38 -12.39 -10.61
N PRO A 213 -0.26 -12.07 -11.27
CA PRO A 213 -0.01 -12.46 -12.67
C PRO A 213 0.34 -13.94 -12.79
N THR A 214 -0.55 -14.81 -12.34
CA THR A 214 -0.36 -16.26 -12.29
C THR A 214 -0.44 -16.91 -13.67
N ILE A 215 0.07 -18.14 -13.73
CA ILE A 215 -0.10 -19.03 -14.86
C ILE A 215 -0.74 -20.32 -14.32
N PRO A 216 -1.97 -20.69 -14.76
CA PRO A 216 -2.88 -19.89 -15.61
C PRO A 216 -3.37 -18.60 -14.92
N SER A 217 -4.00 -17.70 -15.66
CA SER A 217 -4.55 -16.43 -15.17
C SER A 217 -5.59 -16.60 -14.07
N SER A 218 -5.61 -15.70 -13.08
CA SER A 218 -6.46 -15.82 -11.88
C SER A 218 -7.74 -15.00 -11.95
N PHE A 219 -7.68 -13.83 -12.59
CA PHE A 219 -8.80 -12.89 -12.71
C PHE A 219 -9.40 -12.51 -11.34
N VAL A 220 -8.60 -11.94 -10.44
CA VAL A 220 -9.11 -11.39 -9.17
C VAL A 220 -9.83 -10.06 -9.39
N LEU A 221 -11.07 -9.94 -8.93
CA LEU A 221 -11.93 -8.78 -9.21
C LEU A 221 -11.45 -7.48 -8.55
N ASN A 222 -11.27 -7.50 -7.22
CA ASN A 222 -10.99 -6.28 -6.48
C ASN A 222 -9.68 -5.60 -6.90
N GLY A 223 -8.60 -6.36 -7.11
CA GLY A 223 -7.33 -5.81 -7.56
C GLY A 223 -7.37 -5.27 -8.98
N PHE A 224 -8.17 -5.89 -9.86
CA PHE A 224 -8.42 -5.35 -11.20
C PHE A 224 -9.11 -3.99 -11.13
N ILE A 225 -10.18 -3.85 -10.35
CA ILE A 225 -10.89 -2.56 -10.24
C ILE A 225 -9.98 -1.48 -9.63
N TYR A 226 -9.18 -1.80 -8.61
CA TYR A 226 -8.18 -0.85 -8.08
C TYR A 226 -7.16 -0.41 -9.14
N SER A 227 -6.79 -1.31 -10.05
CA SER A 227 -5.91 -0.96 -11.17
C SER A 227 -6.57 0.06 -12.12
N LEU A 228 -7.88 -0.08 -12.39
CA LEU A 228 -8.63 0.85 -13.22
C LEU A 228 -8.78 2.22 -12.57
N ILE A 229 -9.01 2.27 -11.26
CA ILE A 229 -9.09 3.54 -10.51
C ILE A 229 -7.76 4.30 -10.62
N GLY A 230 -6.62 3.61 -10.48
CA GLY A 230 -5.30 4.23 -10.66
C GLY A 230 -5.05 4.76 -12.07
N LEU A 231 -5.45 3.99 -13.09
CA LEU A 231 -5.38 4.43 -14.49
C LEU A 231 -6.29 5.63 -14.77
N TYR A 232 -7.49 5.67 -14.19
CA TYR A 232 -8.41 6.80 -14.27
C TYR A 232 -7.80 8.06 -13.65
N ASP A 233 -7.31 7.98 -12.41
CA ASP A 233 -6.65 9.10 -11.72
C ASP A 233 -5.52 9.70 -12.58
N LEU A 234 -4.69 8.83 -13.15
CA LEU A 234 -3.57 9.23 -14.00
C LEU A 234 -4.03 9.86 -15.31
N ALA A 235 -4.99 9.24 -16.01
CA ALA A 235 -5.52 9.74 -17.27
C ALA A 235 -6.16 11.13 -17.13
N GLN A 236 -6.93 11.34 -16.06
CA GLN A 236 -7.56 12.63 -15.77
C GLN A 236 -6.55 13.72 -15.39
N THR A 237 -5.43 13.34 -14.80
CA THR A 237 -4.44 14.31 -14.28
C THR A 237 -3.36 14.68 -15.30
N ALA A 238 -2.92 13.72 -16.12
CA ALA A 238 -1.79 13.91 -17.04
C ALA A 238 -2.16 14.68 -18.32
N GLY A 239 -3.45 14.95 -18.55
CA GLY A 239 -3.95 15.62 -19.76
C GLY A 239 -3.89 14.73 -21.01
N GLU A 240 -4.43 15.22 -22.13
CA GLU A 240 -4.70 14.40 -23.32
C GLU A 240 -3.46 13.73 -23.94
N LYS A 241 -2.30 14.40 -23.87
CA LYS A 241 -1.07 13.92 -24.52
C LYS A 241 -0.34 12.88 -23.68
N LEU A 242 -0.07 13.18 -22.40
CA LEU A 242 0.67 12.28 -21.51
C LEU A 242 -0.23 11.19 -20.93
N GLY A 243 -1.50 11.48 -20.68
CA GLY A 243 -2.48 10.55 -20.12
C GLY A 243 -3.07 9.56 -21.13
N ARG A 244 -2.74 9.68 -22.42
CA ARG A 244 -3.33 8.86 -23.50
C ARG A 244 -3.22 7.36 -23.23
N ASP A 245 -2.03 6.89 -22.87
CA ASP A 245 -1.79 5.47 -22.61
C ASP A 245 -2.61 4.95 -21.43
N ALA A 246 -2.66 5.72 -20.33
CA ALA A 246 -3.47 5.39 -19.17
C ALA A 246 -4.97 5.36 -19.50
N GLY A 247 -5.44 6.33 -20.28
CA GLY A 247 -6.83 6.40 -20.74
C GLY A 247 -7.21 5.21 -21.62
N GLN A 248 -6.34 4.79 -22.54
CA GLN A 248 -6.58 3.62 -23.39
C GLN A 248 -6.65 2.32 -22.59
N LEU A 249 -5.74 2.13 -21.63
CA LEU A 249 -5.77 0.99 -20.72
C LEU A 249 -7.06 1.01 -19.88
N TYR A 250 -7.40 2.16 -19.29
CA TYR A 250 -8.63 2.32 -18.53
C TYR A 250 -9.88 1.95 -19.34
N SER A 251 -10.03 2.49 -20.55
CA SER A 251 -11.22 2.21 -21.38
C SER A 251 -11.36 0.73 -21.74
N LYS A 252 -10.26 0.06 -22.13
CA LYS A 252 -10.26 -1.39 -22.42
C LYS A 252 -10.57 -2.23 -21.19
N GLY A 253 -10.01 -1.85 -20.04
CA GLY A 253 -10.28 -2.52 -18.78
C GLY A 253 -11.73 -2.35 -18.33
N MET A 254 -12.31 -1.16 -18.50
CA MET A 254 -13.73 -0.89 -18.20
C MET A 254 -14.68 -1.68 -19.11
N GLU A 255 -14.37 -1.81 -20.40
CA GLU A 255 -15.13 -2.68 -21.30
C GLU A 255 -15.15 -4.13 -20.80
N SER A 256 -13.97 -4.65 -20.44
CA SER A 256 -13.80 -6.00 -19.92
C SER A 256 -14.53 -6.19 -18.58
N LEU A 257 -14.44 -5.22 -17.67
CA LEU A 257 -15.13 -5.24 -16.38
C LEU A 257 -16.64 -5.37 -16.58
N LYS A 258 -17.24 -4.53 -17.43
CA LYS A 258 -18.69 -4.52 -17.67
C LYS A 258 -19.18 -5.87 -18.20
N VAL A 259 -18.42 -6.52 -19.09
CA VAL A 259 -18.82 -7.82 -19.63
C VAL A 259 -18.62 -8.94 -18.61
N MET A 260 -17.54 -8.91 -17.83
CA MET A 260 -17.16 -10.00 -16.94
C MET A 260 -17.81 -9.93 -15.56
N LEU A 261 -18.36 -8.77 -15.16
CA LEU A 261 -18.94 -8.58 -13.83
C LEU A 261 -19.98 -9.65 -13.43
N PRO A 262 -20.92 -10.08 -14.32
CA PRO A 262 -21.87 -11.14 -13.98
C PRO A 262 -21.23 -12.49 -13.61
N LEU A 263 -20.00 -12.76 -14.07
CA LEU A 263 -19.29 -14.01 -13.74
C LEU A 263 -18.87 -14.09 -12.27
N TYR A 264 -18.89 -12.96 -11.55
CA TYR A 264 -18.54 -12.88 -10.14
C TYR A 264 -19.77 -12.87 -9.23
N ASP A 265 -20.99 -12.81 -9.76
CA ASP A 265 -22.22 -12.82 -8.97
C ASP A 265 -22.73 -14.25 -8.76
N THR A 266 -22.95 -14.64 -7.50
CA THR A 266 -23.51 -15.96 -7.16
C THR A 266 -25.02 -15.95 -6.97
N GLY A 267 -25.68 -14.81 -7.13
CA GLY A 267 -27.09 -14.54 -6.80
C GLY A 267 -27.35 -14.29 -5.31
N SER A 268 -26.33 -14.38 -4.46
CA SER A 268 -26.44 -14.21 -2.99
C SER A 268 -25.14 -13.69 -2.34
N GLY A 269 -24.19 -13.26 -3.16
CA GLY A 269 -22.84 -12.86 -2.77
C GLY A 269 -21.95 -12.77 -4.01
N THR A 270 -20.64 -12.61 -3.80
CA THR A 270 -19.68 -12.51 -4.91
C THR A 270 -18.57 -13.55 -4.82
N ILE A 271 -18.02 -13.93 -5.96
CA ILE A 271 -16.80 -14.73 -6.08
C ILE A 271 -15.59 -13.78 -6.06
N TYR A 272 -14.48 -14.23 -5.45
CA TYR A 272 -13.25 -13.43 -5.37
C TYR A 272 -12.47 -13.41 -6.69
N ASP A 273 -12.44 -14.56 -7.37
CA ASP A 273 -11.66 -14.80 -8.59
C ASP A 273 -12.30 -15.87 -9.48
N LEU A 274 -11.90 -15.95 -10.74
CA LEU A 274 -12.45 -16.90 -11.70
C LEU A 274 -11.73 -18.26 -11.71
N ARG A 275 -11.05 -18.66 -10.61
CA ARG A 275 -10.31 -19.92 -10.57
C ARG A 275 -11.19 -21.14 -10.84
N HIS A 276 -12.47 -21.08 -10.47
CA HIS A 276 -13.41 -22.18 -10.66
C HIS A 276 -13.66 -22.47 -12.14
N PHE A 277 -13.71 -21.43 -12.97
CA PHE A 277 -13.81 -21.55 -14.42
C PHE A 277 -12.47 -21.98 -15.05
N ILE A 278 -11.36 -21.39 -14.60
CA ILE A 278 -10.03 -21.63 -15.19
C ILE A 278 -9.45 -22.99 -14.84
N LEU A 279 -9.64 -23.46 -13.61
CA LEU A 279 -9.07 -24.70 -13.08
C LEU A 279 -10.08 -25.85 -12.97
N GLY A 280 -11.37 -25.60 -13.22
CA GLY A 280 -12.44 -26.60 -13.04
C GLY A 280 -12.66 -26.99 -11.58
N THR A 281 -12.47 -26.07 -10.64
CA THR A 281 -12.61 -26.30 -9.19
C THR A 281 -13.85 -25.61 -8.63
N ALA A 282 -14.11 -25.77 -7.33
CA ALA A 282 -15.15 -24.99 -6.64
C ALA A 282 -14.87 -23.46 -6.68
N PRO A 283 -15.93 -22.62 -6.70
CA PRO A 283 -15.82 -21.16 -6.54
C PRO A 283 -15.07 -20.74 -5.29
N ASN A 284 -14.14 -19.79 -5.45
CA ASN A 284 -13.51 -19.11 -4.32
C ASN A 284 -14.39 -17.94 -3.88
N LEU A 285 -15.34 -18.19 -2.97
CA LEU A 285 -16.28 -17.17 -2.51
C LEU A 285 -15.55 -16.01 -1.81
N ALA A 286 -15.92 -14.78 -2.16
CA ALA A 286 -15.44 -13.61 -1.45
C ALA A 286 -16.05 -13.58 -0.05
N ARG A 287 -15.21 -13.53 0.99
CA ARG A 287 -15.66 -13.21 2.35
C ARG A 287 -16.34 -11.83 2.37
N TRP A 288 -17.22 -11.60 3.34
CA TRP A 288 -18.11 -10.42 3.37
C TRP A 288 -17.41 -9.07 3.27
N ASP A 289 -16.21 -8.91 3.83
CA ASP A 289 -15.41 -7.68 3.71
C ASP A 289 -14.86 -7.47 2.29
N TYR A 290 -14.60 -8.54 1.53
CA TYR A 290 -14.32 -8.40 0.09
C TYR A 290 -15.57 -8.13 -0.71
N HIS A 291 -16.71 -8.73 -0.35
CA HIS A 291 -17.98 -8.40 -0.99
C HIS A 291 -18.33 -6.90 -0.82
N THR A 292 -18.19 -6.35 0.39
CA THR A 292 -18.36 -4.90 0.61
C THR A 292 -17.29 -4.08 -0.10
N THR A 293 -16.06 -4.60 -0.25
CA THR A 293 -15.03 -3.96 -1.09
C THR A 293 -15.47 -3.89 -2.56
N HIS A 294 -16.02 -4.96 -3.13
CA HIS A 294 -16.56 -4.96 -4.49
C HIS A 294 -17.67 -3.91 -4.63
N ILE A 295 -18.61 -3.86 -3.68
CA ILE A 295 -19.68 -2.86 -3.68
C ILE A 295 -19.12 -1.43 -3.64
N ASN A 296 -18.20 -1.14 -2.72
CA ASN A 296 -17.57 0.20 -2.61
C ASN A 296 -16.86 0.61 -3.91
N GLN A 297 -16.20 -0.35 -4.56
CA GLN A 297 -15.51 -0.14 -5.83
C GLN A 297 -16.49 0.14 -6.97
N LEU A 298 -17.57 -0.64 -7.09
CA LEU A 298 -18.60 -0.43 -8.12
C LEU A 298 -19.38 0.88 -7.88
N GLN A 299 -19.67 1.21 -6.62
CA GLN A 299 -20.25 2.51 -6.24
C GLN A 299 -19.36 3.66 -6.70
N LEU A 300 -18.04 3.58 -6.46
CA LEU A 300 -17.10 4.59 -6.93
C LEU A 300 -17.10 4.67 -8.46
N LEU A 301 -16.99 3.54 -9.17
CA LEU A 301 -17.02 3.53 -10.63
C LEU A 301 -18.32 4.11 -11.21
N GLY A 302 -19.46 3.84 -10.56
CA GLY A 302 -20.76 4.38 -10.96
C GLY A 302 -20.87 5.91 -10.84
N THR A 303 -19.97 6.58 -10.10
CA THR A 303 -19.91 8.05 -10.04
C THR A 303 -19.13 8.67 -11.20
N ILE A 304 -18.33 7.88 -11.91
CA ILE A 304 -17.46 8.32 -13.02
C ILE A 304 -17.83 7.67 -14.37
N ASP A 305 -18.68 6.65 -14.37
CA ASP A 305 -19.22 5.98 -15.56
C ASP A 305 -20.72 5.67 -15.36
N ASN A 306 -21.55 6.26 -16.21
CA ASN A 306 -23.03 6.20 -16.12
C ASN A 306 -23.63 4.88 -16.64
N SER A 307 -22.84 3.83 -16.89
CA SER A 307 -23.34 2.55 -17.37
C SER A 307 -24.30 1.92 -16.34
N PRO A 308 -25.54 1.52 -16.73
CA PRO A 308 -26.53 0.97 -15.79
C PRO A 308 -26.03 -0.22 -14.98
N ILE A 309 -25.15 -1.03 -15.57
CA ILE A 309 -24.59 -2.22 -14.94
C ILE A 309 -23.95 -1.94 -13.57
N PHE A 310 -23.32 -0.78 -13.36
CA PHE A 310 -22.73 -0.48 -12.06
C PHE A 310 -23.78 -0.20 -11.00
N ARG A 311 -24.91 0.41 -11.38
CA ARG A 311 -26.03 0.65 -10.46
C ARG A 311 -26.82 -0.62 -10.17
N ASP A 312 -26.99 -1.48 -11.17
CA ASP A 312 -27.83 -2.68 -11.07
C ASP A 312 -27.13 -3.82 -10.30
N PHE A 313 -25.80 -3.75 -10.11
CA PHE A 313 -24.97 -4.72 -9.39
C PHE A 313 -24.59 -4.30 -7.95
N ILE A 314 -25.17 -3.21 -7.44
CA ILE A 314 -24.96 -2.71 -6.07
C ILE A 314 -26.11 -3.13 -5.15
#